data_AF-A0A2V5RJL7-F1
#
_entry.id   AF-A0A2V5RJL7-F1
#
_cell.length_a   1.000
_cell.length_b   1.000
_cell.length_c   1.000
_cell.angle_alpha   90.00
_cell.angle_beta   90.00
_cell.angle_gamma   90.00
#
_symmetry.space_group_name_H-M   'P 1'
#
loop_
_entity.id
_entity.type
_entity.pdbx_description
1 polymer ?
#
loop_
_entity_poly.entity_id
_entity_poly.type
_entity_poly.pdbx_seq_one_letter_code
_entity_poly.pdbx_strand_id
1 'polypeptide(L)'
;MLEPSSDELRDWGNSVIQLMAVYYGELRDRRVYHHTSSREIRDRLDVALPTKGTHFDELLKVFRETIIPFSRQNAHPRMFGYVQSPGTPLAAVADLLASTLNSNLTVWRSAPAPVEVERLTIDWIRQILGFNPEAGGLFVSGGSMANLAAIAAARQAKDSSSDRLRMYASSETHFSIAKAAALLGIGRQNVRHVAVD
;
A
#
# COMPACT_ATOMS: atom_id res chain seq x y z
N MET A 1 25.24 17.38 10.91
CA MET A 1 24.82 17.26 9.49
C MET A 1 23.69 16.24 9.49
N LEU A 2 22.55 16.51 8.85
CA LEU A 2 21.41 15.57 8.84
C LEU A 2 21.58 14.45 7.82
N GLU A 3 22.47 14.64 6.85
CA GLU A 3 22.78 13.66 5.82
C GLU A 3 23.86 12.68 6.32
N PRO A 4 23.64 11.36 6.22
CA PRO A 4 24.65 10.36 6.54
C PRO A 4 25.76 10.31 5.49
N SER A 5 26.93 9.84 5.89
CA SER A 5 28.01 9.48 4.96
C SER A 5 27.66 8.22 4.16
N SER A 6 28.35 8.01 3.03
CA SER A 6 28.18 6.79 2.21
C SER A 6 28.51 5.51 2.98
N ASP A 7 29.45 5.58 3.92
CA ASP A 7 29.82 4.43 4.76
C ASP A 7 28.72 4.14 5.79
N GLU A 8 28.18 5.16 6.47
CA GLU A 8 27.02 5.01 7.36
C GLU A 8 25.80 4.43 6.61
N LEU A 9 25.50 4.95 5.41
CA LEU A 9 24.41 4.42 4.57
C LEU A 9 24.62 2.94 4.22
N ARG A 10 25.85 2.55 3.89
CA ARG A 10 26.19 1.16 3.57
C ARG A 10 25.99 0.26 4.79
N ASP A 11 26.45 0.70 5.95
CA ASP A 11 26.36 -0.07 7.19
C ASP A 11 24.90 -0.22 7.65
N TRP A 12 24.10 0.84 7.56
CA TRP A 12 22.66 0.78 7.84
C TRP A 12 21.93 -0.12 6.85
N GLY A 13 22.22 0.02 5.56
CA GLY A 13 21.65 -0.82 4.50
C GLY A 13 21.95 -2.30 4.72
N ASN A 14 23.20 -2.65 4.98
CA ASN A 14 23.61 -4.04 5.29
C ASN A 14 22.86 -4.59 6.51
N SER A 15 22.71 -3.78 7.57
CA SER A 15 22.00 -4.17 8.79
C SER A 15 20.51 -4.45 8.54
N VAL A 16 19.86 -3.64 7.69
CA VAL A 16 18.45 -3.86 7.29
C VAL A 16 18.31 -5.09 6.39
N ILE A 17 19.21 -5.29 5.43
CA ILE A 17 19.19 -6.47 4.56
C ILE A 17 19.38 -7.75 5.39
N GLN A 18 20.29 -7.74 6.37
CA GLN A 18 20.48 -8.87 7.28
C GLN A 18 19.21 -9.15 8.09
N LEU A 19 18.56 -8.12 8.63
CA LEU A 19 17.29 -8.27 9.35
C LEU A 19 16.21 -8.86 8.43
N MET A 20 16.10 -8.37 7.20
CA MET A 20 15.14 -8.84 6.21
C MET A 20 15.35 -10.33 5.88
N ALA A 21 16.60 -10.76 5.67
CA ALA A 21 16.93 -12.15 5.40
C ALA A 21 16.52 -13.07 6.56
N VAL A 22 16.81 -12.67 7.80
CA VAL A 22 16.39 -13.41 9.00
C VAL A 22 14.86 -13.46 9.11
N TYR A 23 14.19 -12.33 8.92
CA TYR A 23 12.73 -12.24 9.00
C TYR A 23 12.03 -13.22 8.04
N TYR A 24 12.42 -13.22 6.75
CA TYR A 24 11.83 -14.13 5.76
C TYR A 24 12.25 -15.58 5.97
N GLY A 25 13.48 -15.83 6.42
CA GLY A 25 13.99 -17.17 6.72
C GLY A 25 13.20 -17.86 7.85
N GLU A 26 12.81 -17.10 8.87
CA GLU A 26 12.09 -17.59 10.05
C GLU A 26 10.56 -17.43 9.96
N LEU A 27 10.05 -16.88 8.85
CA LEU A 27 8.65 -16.45 8.76
C LEU A 27 7.65 -17.59 9.05
N ARG A 28 7.99 -18.84 8.72
CA ARG A 28 7.14 -20.03 8.94
C ARG A 28 7.05 -20.45 10.41
N ASP A 29 8.06 -20.10 11.20
CA ASP A 29 8.18 -20.48 12.62
C ASP A 29 7.59 -19.40 13.54
N ARG A 30 7.36 -18.19 13.00
CA ARG A 30 6.69 -17.09 13.71
C ARG A 30 5.21 -17.39 13.94
N ARG A 31 4.63 -16.76 14.98
CA ARG A 31 3.17 -16.74 15.13
C ARG A 31 2.57 -15.77 14.13
N VAL A 32 1.45 -16.15 13.49
CA VAL A 32 0.71 -15.27 12.55
C VAL A 32 0.35 -13.93 13.21
N TYR A 33 -0.06 -13.99 14.47
CA TYR A 33 -0.40 -12.82 15.27
C TYR A 33 -0.17 -13.14 16.76
N HIS A 34 0.42 -12.20 17.48
CA HIS A 34 0.54 -12.25 18.93
C HIS A 34 -0.65 -11.55 19.59
N HIS A 35 -1.29 -12.18 20.57
CA HIS A 35 -2.26 -11.48 21.41
C HIS A 35 -1.55 -10.36 22.17
N THR A 36 -2.04 -9.14 22.01
CA THR A 36 -1.50 -7.95 22.64
C THR A 36 -2.58 -6.86 22.72
N SER A 37 -2.29 -5.77 23.41
CA SER A 37 -3.13 -4.58 23.52
C SER A 37 -2.41 -3.33 23.02
N SER A 38 -3.17 -2.30 22.66
CA SER A 38 -2.58 -1.00 22.31
C SER A 38 -1.73 -0.43 23.45
N ARG A 39 -2.08 -0.69 24.72
CA ARG A 39 -1.32 -0.22 25.88
C ARG A 39 0.06 -0.87 25.92
N GLU A 40 0.13 -2.20 25.81
CA GLU A 40 1.40 -2.93 25.84
C GLU A 40 2.37 -2.48 24.76
N ILE A 41 1.89 -2.23 23.53
CA ILE A 41 2.73 -1.71 22.45
C ILE A 41 3.18 -0.27 22.75
N ARG A 42 2.26 0.59 23.23
CA ARG A 42 2.59 1.98 23.57
C ARG A 42 3.59 2.06 24.70
N ASP A 43 3.46 1.28 25.77
CA ASP A 43 4.40 1.31 26.90
C ASP A 43 5.86 1.00 26.48
N ARG A 44 6.06 0.38 25.31
CA ARG A 44 7.38 0.09 24.72
C ARG A 44 7.89 1.17 23.74
N LEU A 45 7.00 2.00 23.21
CA LEU A 45 7.30 2.97 22.14
C LEU A 45 7.11 4.43 22.58
N ASP A 46 6.28 4.67 23.59
CA ASP A 46 5.83 5.99 24.03
C ASP A 46 6.91 6.64 24.88
N VAL A 47 7.88 7.22 24.18
CA VAL A 47 8.92 8.09 24.74
C VAL A 47 8.56 9.55 24.44
N ALA A 48 8.99 10.45 25.32
CA ALA A 48 8.90 11.89 25.01
C ALA A 48 9.64 12.19 23.70
N LEU A 49 9.09 13.13 22.91
CA LEU A 49 9.67 13.53 21.62
C LEU A 49 11.18 13.78 21.74
N PRO A 50 12.04 12.95 21.11
CA PRO A 50 13.48 13.08 21.27
C PRO A 50 13.97 14.40 20.66
N THR A 51 14.74 15.17 21.43
CA THR A 51 15.39 16.41 20.96
C THR A 51 16.81 16.17 20.44
N LYS A 52 17.29 14.92 20.53
CA LYS A 52 18.60 14.47 20.06
C LYS A 52 18.44 13.21 19.22
N GLY A 53 19.34 13.05 18.25
CA GLY A 53 19.42 11.82 17.46
C GLY A 53 19.74 10.60 18.32
N THR A 54 19.31 9.43 17.85
CA THR A 54 19.61 8.13 18.45
C THR A 54 20.40 7.30 17.43
N HIS A 55 21.27 6.41 17.90
CA HIS A 55 22.02 5.51 17.03
C HIS A 55 21.08 4.59 16.24
N PHE A 56 21.42 4.31 14.98
CA PHE A 56 20.60 3.47 14.10
C PHE A 56 20.35 2.08 14.67
N ASP A 57 21.34 1.47 15.32
CA ASP A 57 21.21 0.14 15.93
C ASP A 57 20.15 0.07 17.01
N GLU A 58 19.95 1.15 17.78
CA GLU A 58 18.88 1.22 18.78
C GLU A 58 17.50 1.29 18.11
N LEU A 59 17.38 1.99 16.97
CA LEU A 59 16.15 2.00 16.18
C LEU A 59 15.86 0.61 15.59
N LEU A 60 16.89 -0.05 15.07
CA LEU A 60 16.76 -1.40 14.51
C LEU A 60 16.40 -2.42 15.59
N LYS A 61 16.90 -2.23 16.82
CA LYS A 61 16.53 -3.00 18.01
C LYS A 61 15.05 -2.84 18.34
N VAL A 62 14.52 -1.60 18.36
CA VAL A 62 13.08 -1.36 18.53
C VAL A 62 12.26 -2.09 17.47
N PHE A 63 12.70 -2.06 16.21
CA PHE A 63 12.03 -2.78 15.14
C PHE A 63 12.03 -4.30 15.37
N ARG A 64 13.17 -4.87 15.75
CA ARG A 64 13.35 -6.31 15.99
C ARG A 64 12.57 -6.81 17.21
N GLU A 65 12.61 -6.06 18.31
CA GLU A 65 12.08 -6.50 19.60
C GLU A 65 10.62 -6.09 19.83
N THR A 66 10.15 -5.04 19.15
CA THR A 66 8.78 -4.53 19.31
C THR A 66 7.99 -4.60 18.01
N ILE A 67 8.45 -4.00 16.92
CA ILE A 67 7.63 -3.89 15.71
C ILE A 67 7.36 -5.26 15.08
N ILE A 68 8.38 -6.09 14.87
CA ILE A 68 8.21 -7.42 14.26
C ILE A 68 7.31 -8.33 15.11
N PRO A 69 7.57 -8.56 16.42
CA PRO A 69 6.80 -9.52 17.21
C PRO A 69 5.34 -9.13 17.41
N PHE A 70 5.05 -7.83 17.52
CA PHE A 70 3.68 -7.33 17.70
C PHE A 70 2.96 -7.01 16.38
N SER A 71 3.59 -7.27 15.23
CA SER A 71 2.96 -7.16 13.91
C SER A 71 2.23 -8.45 13.53
N ARG A 72 1.17 -8.29 12.71
CA ARG A 72 0.55 -9.41 12.01
C ARG A 72 1.45 -9.84 10.86
N GLN A 73 1.79 -11.12 10.82
CA GLN A 73 2.68 -11.71 9.83
C GLN A 73 1.89 -12.04 8.56
N ASN A 74 1.57 -11.03 7.76
CA ASN A 74 0.67 -11.19 6.61
C ASN A 74 1.20 -12.17 5.56
N ALA A 75 2.53 -12.33 5.45
CA ALA A 75 3.14 -13.27 4.53
C ALA A 75 3.33 -14.69 5.09
N HIS A 76 2.90 -14.94 6.34
CA HIS A 76 2.99 -16.26 6.96
C HIS A 76 2.07 -17.27 6.22
N PRO A 77 2.51 -18.51 5.94
CA PRO A 77 1.75 -19.49 5.13
C PRO A 77 0.39 -19.93 5.74
N ARG A 78 0.23 -19.76 7.05
CA ARG A 78 -1.03 -19.97 7.80
C ARG A 78 -1.85 -18.70 8.05
N MET A 79 -1.57 -17.59 7.36
CA MET A 79 -2.39 -16.39 7.42
C MET A 79 -3.54 -16.49 6.41
N PHE A 80 -4.76 -16.70 6.90
CA PHE A 80 -5.98 -16.90 6.08
C PHE A 80 -7.03 -15.81 6.29
N GLY A 81 -6.69 -14.75 7.04
CA GLY A 81 -7.62 -13.65 7.30
C GLY A 81 -7.54 -12.58 6.21
N TYR A 82 -8.67 -11.93 5.94
CA TYR A 82 -8.79 -10.82 4.99
C TYR A 82 -8.43 -11.17 3.53
N VAL A 83 -8.50 -10.16 2.66
CA VAL A 83 -8.03 -10.24 1.27
C VAL A 83 -6.63 -9.65 1.22
N GLN A 84 -5.62 -10.47 1.55
CA GLN A 84 -4.22 -10.05 1.58
C GLN A 84 -3.38 -11.06 0.80
N SER A 85 -2.73 -10.60 -0.27
CA SER A 85 -1.65 -11.38 -0.88
C SER A 85 -0.36 -11.08 -0.14
N PRO A 86 0.48 -12.08 0.17
CA PRO A 86 1.85 -11.80 0.55
C PRO A 86 2.53 -11.01 -0.57
N GLY A 87 3.20 -9.90 -0.22
CA GLY A 87 4.21 -9.33 -1.10
C GLY A 87 5.37 -10.31 -1.24
N THR A 88 6.11 -10.23 -2.34
CA THR A 88 7.35 -11.02 -2.51
C THR A 88 8.51 -10.31 -1.81
N PRO A 89 9.53 -11.03 -1.30
CA PRO A 89 10.75 -10.39 -0.78
C PRO A 89 11.43 -9.47 -1.81
N LEU A 90 11.33 -9.82 -3.09
CA LEU A 90 11.86 -8.99 -4.18
C LEU A 90 11.13 -7.64 -4.29
N ALA A 91 9.82 -7.60 -4.04
CA ALA A 91 9.07 -6.34 -4.04
C ALA A 91 9.58 -5.38 -2.96
N ALA A 92 9.95 -5.87 -1.78
CA ALA A 92 10.53 -5.02 -0.73
C ALA A 92 11.90 -4.43 -1.14
N VAL A 93 12.70 -5.19 -1.90
CA VAL A 93 13.97 -4.68 -2.47
C VAL A 93 13.70 -3.64 -3.55
N ALA A 94 12.71 -3.87 -4.42
CA ALA A 94 12.28 -2.87 -5.40
C ALA A 94 11.76 -1.59 -4.74
N ASP A 95 11.03 -1.69 -3.62
CA ASP A 95 10.56 -0.53 -2.84
C ASP A 95 11.73 0.29 -2.27
N LEU A 96 12.82 -0.37 -1.85
CA LEU A 96 14.03 0.33 -1.42
C LEU A 96 14.66 1.12 -2.58
N LEU A 97 14.72 0.55 -3.79
CA LEU A 97 15.22 1.24 -4.97
C LEU A 97 14.33 2.43 -5.37
N ALA A 98 13.00 2.22 -5.37
CA ALA A 98 12.03 3.28 -5.62
C ALA A 98 12.16 4.43 -4.61
N SER A 99 12.31 4.08 -3.32
CA SER A 99 12.50 5.06 -2.24
C SER A 99 13.84 5.80 -2.36
N THR A 100 14.90 5.12 -2.81
CA THR A 100 16.21 5.72 -3.05
C THR A 100 16.14 6.78 -4.16
N LEU A 101 15.41 6.50 -5.24
CA LEU A 101 15.23 7.46 -6.34
C LEU A 101 14.29 8.61 -5.97
N ASN A 102 13.38 8.40 -5.01
CA ASN A 102 12.40 9.39 -4.53
C ASN A 102 11.76 10.22 -5.65
N SER A 103 11.37 9.54 -6.74
CA SER A 103 10.97 10.20 -7.98
C SER A 103 9.57 10.80 -7.88
N ASN A 104 9.39 12.00 -8.42
CA ASN A 104 8.09 12.68 -8.48
C ASN A 104 7.40 12.39 -9.83
N LEU A 105 6.42 11.50 -9.82
CA LEU A 105 5.70 11.03 -11.02
C LEU A 105 4.54 11.95 -11.46
N THR A 106 4.54 13.24 -11.09
CA THR A 106 3.47 14.18 -11.48
C THR A 106 3.35 14.44 -12.98
N VAL A 107 4.46 14.37 -13.72
CA VAL A 107 4.49 14.51 -15.17
C VAL A 107 5.71 13.79 -15.73
N TRP A 108 5.61 13.32 -16.98
CA TRP A 108 6.68 12.56 -17.63
C TRP A 108 8.06 13.23 -17.52
N ARG A 109 8.15 14.55 -17.79
CA ARG A 109 9.42 15.30 -17.72
C ARG A 109 10.07 15.30 -16.32
N SER A 110 9.31 15.05 -15.26
CA SER A 110 9.79 15.02 -13.88
C SER A 110 10.33 13.66 -13.46
N ALA A 111 9.91 12.57 -14.12
CA ALA A 111 10.38 11.22 -13.86
C ALA A 111 10.29 10.32 -15.11
N PRO A 112 11.09 10.56 -16.17
CA PRO A 112 10.91 9.88 -17.45
C PRO A 112 10.98 8.35 -17.35
N ALA A 113 12.06 7.81 -16.76
CA ALA A 113 12.23 6.36 -16.66
C ALA A 113 11.20 5.70 -15.73
N PRO A 114 10.92 6.20 -14.50
CA PRO A 114 9.86 5.63 -13.65
C PRO A 114 8.47 5.66 -14.30
N VAL A 115 8.12 6.73 -15.03
CA VAL A 115 6.82 6.82 -15.74
C VAL A 115 6.73 5.78 -16.86
N GLU A 116 7.81 5.55 -17.60
CA GLU A 116 7.81 4.49 -18.63
C GLU A 116 7.70 3.09 -18.02
N VAL A 117 8.37 2.84 -16.89
CA VAL A 117 8.22 1.57 -16.15
C VAL A 117 6.77 1.35 -15.74
N GLU A 118 6.09 2.37 -15.22
CA GLU A 118 4.66 2.30 -14.88
C GLU A 118 3.81 1.96 -16.11
N ARG A 119 3.99 2.68 -17.22
CA ARG A 119 3.25 2.45 -18.48
C ARG A 119 3.42 1.03 -19.02
N LEU A 120 4.66 0.55 -19.08
CA LEU A 120 4.97 -0.81 -19.53
C LEU A 120 4.36 -1.86 -18.61
N THR A 121 4.41 -1.65 -17.29
CA THR A 121 3.81 -2.58 -16.32
C THR A 121 2.30 -2.63 -16.46
N ILE A 122 1.64 -1.49 -16.66
CA ILE A 122 0.20 -1.42 -16.91
C ILE A 122 -0.15 -2.15 -18.22
N ASP A 123 0.63 -1.97 -19.28
CA ASP A 123 0.42 -2.69 -20.54
C ASP A 123 0.60 -4.20 -20.38
N TRP A 124 1.59 -4.67 -19.61
CA TRP A 124 1.72 -6.09 -19.29
C TRP A 124 0.52 -6.64 -18.52
N ILE A 125 0.00 -5.89 -17.53
CA ILE A 125 -1.21 -6.28 -16.79
C ILE A 125 -2.41 -6.36 -17.74
N ARG A 126 -2.59 -5.38 -18.63
CA ARG A 126 -3.64 -5.37 -19.66
C ARG A 126 -3.55 -6.62 -20.55
N GLN A 127 -2.34 -6.99 -20.98
CA GLN A 127 -2.11 -8.20 -21.78
C GLN A 127 -2.45 -9.48 -21.00
N ILE A 128 -2.00 -9.61 -19.74
CA ILE A 128 -2.28 -10.78 -18.88
C ILE A 128 -3.79 -10.97 -18.69
N LEU A 129 -4.54 -9.88 -18.53
CA LEU A 129 -5.99 -9.91 -18.33
C LEU A 129 -6.79 -10.05 -19.64
N GLY A 130 -6.13 -10.01 -20.81
CA GLY A 130 -6.80 -10.08 -22.11
C GLY A 130 -7.67 -8.86 -22.42
N PHE A 131 -7.33 -7.68 -21.90
CA PHE A 131 -8.08 -6.45 -22.15
C PHE A 131 -7.80 -5.84 -23.53
N ASN A 132 -8.76 -5.04 -24.00
CA ASN A 132 -8.66 -4.29 -25.27
C ASN A 132 -7.31 -3.53 -25.35
N PRO A 133 -6.58 -3.56 -26.48
CA PRO A 133 -5.34 -2.80 -26.68
C PRO A 133 -5.42 -1.29 -26.39
N GLU A 134 -6.58 -0.68 -26.57
CA GLU A 134 -6.82 0.74 -26.29
C GLU A 134 -7.11 1.01 -24.79
N ALA A 135 -7.16 -0.03 -23.95
CA ALA A 135 -7.38 0.14 -22.52
C ALA A 135 -6.13 0.72 -21.85
N GLY A 136 -6.34 1.77 -21.05
CA GLY A 136 -5.32 2.34 -20.16
C GLY A 136 -5.44 1.87 -18.72
N GLY A 137 -4.58 2.40 -17.86
CA GLY A 137 -4.60 2.15 -16.43
C GLY A 137 -3.81 3.20 -15.67
N LEU A 138 -3.86 3.10 -14.33
CA LEU A 138 -3.11 3.93 -13.40
C LEU A 138 -2.91 3.14 -12.11
N PHE A 139 -1.72 3.18 -11.52
CA PHE A 139 -1.51 2.66 -10.16
C PHE A 139 -2.08 3.64 -9.12
N VAL A 140 -2.81 3.09 -8.16
CA VAL A 140 -3.41 3.85 -7.06
C VAL A 140 -3.17 3.13 -5.74
N SER A 141 -3.35 3.83 -4.62
CA SER A 141 -3.05 3.32 -3.27
C SER A 141 -3.93 2.16 -2.78
N GLY A 142 -4.86 1.65 -3.60
CA GLY A 142 -5.67 0.47 -3.31
C GLY A 142 -7.06 0.49 -3.95
N GLY A 143 -7.82 -0.58 -3.73
CA GLY A 143 -9.13 -0.79 -4.38
C GLY A 143 -10.18 0.30 -4.11
N SER A 144 -10.12 0.96 -2.95
CA SER A 144 -11.03 2.09 -2.68
C SER A 144 -10.75 3.30 -3.57
N MET A 145 -9.47 3.62 -3.83
CA MET A 145 -9.08 4.69 -4.74
C MET A 145 -9.32 4.30 -6.19
N ALA A 146 -9.13 3.02 -6.55
CA ALA A 146 -9.45 2.51 -7.88
C ALA A 146 -10.95 2.69 -8.18
N ASN A 147 -11.82 2.30 -7.25
CA ASN A 147 -13.26 2.51 -7.37
C ASN A 147 -13.62 3.99 -7.47
N LEU A 148 -13.02 4.85 -6.62
CA LEU A 148 -13.25 6.29 -6.66
C LEU A 148 -12.89 6.88 -8.03
N ALA A 149 -11.70 6.55 -8.55
CA ALA A 149 -11.22 7.03 -9.84
C ALA A 149 -12.11 6.55 -11.00
N ALA A 150 -12.50 5.27 -11.00
CA ALA A 150 -13.38 4.70 -12.00
C ALA A 150 -14.77 5.37 -12.01
N ILE A 151 -15.36 5.60 -10.83
CA ILE A 151 -16.65 6.28 -10.69
C ILE A 151 -16.53 7.75 -11.09
N ALA A 152 -15.43 8.43 -10.74
CA ALA A 152 -15.18 9.81 -11.15
C ALA A 152 -15.10 9.93 -12.68
N ALA A 153 -14.38 9.02 -13.34
CA ALA A 153 -14.30 8.97 -14.81
C ALA A 153 -15.68 8.70 -15.43
N ALA A 154 -16.45 7.74 -14.89
CA ALA A 154 -17.79 7.43 -15.37
C ALA A 154 -18.77 8.61 -15.20
N ARG A 155 -18.71 9.30 -14.06
CA ARG A 155 -19.50 10.53 -13.82
C ARG A 155 -19.13 11.62 -14.83
N GLN A 156 -17.85 11.87 -15.03
CA GLN A 156 -17.37 12.87 -15.99
C GLN A 156 -17.81 12.56 -17.43
N ALA A 157 -17.72 11.29 -17.84
CA ALA A 157 -18.13 10.86 -19.17
C ALA A 157 -19.66 10.91 -19.37
N LYS A 158 -20.44 10.71 -18.31
CA LYS A 158 -21.90 10.74 -18.37
C LYS A 158 -22.44 12.18 -18.39
N ASP A 159 -22.21 12.91 -17.29
CA ASP A 159 -22.52 14.32 -17.07
C ASP A 159 -22.09 14.67 -15.63
N SER A 160 -20.98 15.39 -15.47
CA SER A 160 -20.49 15.78 -14.15
C SER A 160 -21.30 16.88 -13.49
N SER A 161 -22.14 17.61 -14.23
CA SER A 161 -23.01 18.66 -13.70
C SER A 161 -24.35 18.14 -13.18
N SER A 162 -24.69 16.89 -13.48
CA SER A 162 -25.97 16.31 -13.09
C SER A 162 -26.01 15.90 -11.62
N ASP A 163 -27.00 16.42 -10.90
CA ASP A 163 -27.37 15.96 -9.55
C ASP A 163 -28.28 14.72 -9.58
N ARG A 164 -28.62 14.20 -10.77
CA ARG A 164 -29.57 13.10 -10.97
C ARG A 164 -28.88 11.80 -11.40
N LEU A 165 -27.76 11.47 -10.77
CA LEU A 165 -27.03 10.23 -11.03
C LEU A 165 -27.50 9.10 -10.12
N ARG A 166 -27.64 7.89 -10.69
CA ARG A 166 -27.97 6.67 -9.97
C ARG A 166 -26.93 5.60 -10.27
N MET A 167 -26.37 5.02 -9.22
CA MET A 167 -25.48 3.87 -9.32
C MET A 167 -26.20 2.59 -8.90
N TYR A 168 -25.83 1.47 -9.51
CA TYR A 168 -26.31 0.14 -9.17
C TYR A 168 -25.10 -0.72 -8.83
N ALA A 169 -25.18 -1.45 -7.72
CA ALA A 169 -24.15 -2.36 -7.25
C ALA A 169 -24.82 -3.56 -6.57
N SER A 170 -24.14 -4.69 -6.44
CA SER A 170 -24.66 -5.82 -5.66
C SER A 170 -24.78 -5.46 -4.17
N SER A 171 -25.68 -6.13 -3.44
CA SER A 171 -25.74 -6.06 -1.97
C SER A 171 -24.46 -6.53 -1.28
N GLU A 172 -23.68 -7.40 -1.92
CA GLU A 172 -22.39 -7.92 -1.42
C GLU A 172 -21.18 -7.04 -1.81
N THR A 173 -21.43 -5.89 -2.45
CA THR A 173 -20.34 -5.02 -2.91
C THR A 173 -19.63 -4.34 -1.74
N HIS A 174 -18.31 -4.22 -1.86
CA HIS A 174 -17.50 -3.51 -0.86
C HIS A 174 -18.00 -2.07 -0.62
N PHE A 175 -18.02 -1.65 0.65
CA PHE A 175 -18.54 -0.34 1.09
C PHE A 175 -17.88 0.87 0.40
N SER A 176 -16.72 0.67 -0.24
CA SER A 176 -16.01 1.72 -0.98
C SER A 176 -16.82 2.30 -2.13
N ILE A 177 -17.78 1.58 -2.71
CA ILE A 177 -18.65 2.11 -3.77
C ILE A 177 -19.58 3.20 -3.23
N ALA A 178 -20.32 2.91 -2.16
CA ALA A 178 -21.17 3.91 -1.52
C ALA A 178 -20.36 5.08 -0.94
N LYS A 179 -19.16 4.81 -0.41
CA LYS A 179 -18.23 5.86 0.03
C LYS A 179 -17.81 6.77 -1.14
N ALA A 180 -17.40 6.20 -2.28
CA ALA A 180 -17.01 6.96 -3.46
C ALA A 180 -18.16 7.81 -4.01
N ALA A 181 -19.38 7.27 -4.07
CA ALA A 181 -20.57 8.01 -4.46
C ALA A 181 -20.81 9.25 -3.58
N ALA A 182 -20.64 9.10 -2.25
CA ALA A 182 -20.74 10.23 -1.32
C ALA A 182 -19.66 11.29 -1.59
N LEU A 183 -18.39 10.87 -1.74
CA LEU A 183 -17.27 11.78 -1.96
C LEU A 183 -17.37 12.55 -3.28
N LEU A 184 -17.97 11.95 -4.31
CA LEU A 184 -18.14 12.55 -5.63
C LEU A 184 -19.44 13.35 -5.77
N GLY A 185 -20.18 13.57 -4.68
CA GLY A 185 -21.43 14.35 -4.69
C GLY A 185 -22.66 13.63 -5.25
N ILE A 186 -22.54 12.34 -5.61
CA ILE A 186 -23.69 11.51 -6.05
C ILE A 186 -24.58 11.20 -4.85
N GLY A 187 -24.00 10.97 -3.67
CA GLY A 187 -24.71 10.63 -2.43
C GLY A 187 -24.89 9.11 -2.24
N ARG A 188 -24.81 8.65 -0.99
CA ARG A 188 -24.94 7.22 -0.63
C ARG A 188 -26.32 6.67 -0.97
N GLN A 189 -27.36 7.47 -0.71
CA GLN A 189 -28.75 7.16 -1.02
C GLN A 189 -28.99 6.94 -2.52
N ASN A 190 -28.04 7.37 -3.37
CA ASN A 190 -28.03 7.21 -4.82
C ASN A 190 -27.25 5.98 -5.32
N VAL A 191 -26.77 5.12 -4.42
CA VAL A 191 -26.30 3.76 -4.72
C VAL A 191 -27.38 2.74 -4.41
N ARG A 192 -27.95 2.11 -5.44
CA ARG A 192 -29.00 1.10 -5.29
C ARG A 192 -28.34 -0.26 -5.22
N HIS A 193 -28.41 -0.88 -4.04
CA HIS A 193 -27.96 -2.25 -3.86
C HIS A 193 -29.00 -3.21 -4.45
N VAL A 194 -28.57 -4.02 -5.40
CA VAL A 194 -29.35 -5.06 -6.05
C VAL A 194 -29.13 -6.35 -5.28
N ALA A 195 -30.20 -6.99 -4.83
CA ALA A 195 -30.13 -8.27 -4.12
C ALA A 195 -29.52 -9.35 -5.02
N VAL A 196 -28.75 -10.23 -4.40
CA VAL A 196 -28.21 -11.45 -5.01
C VAL A 196 -28.92 -12.67 -4.41
N ASP A 197 -28.87 -13.79 -5.13
CA ASP A 197 -29.43 -15.09 -4.74
C ASP A 197 -28.56 -15.87 -3.73
#